data_AF-A0A3A8ZJ98-F1
#
_entry.id   AF-A0A3A8ZJ98-F1
#
_cell.length_a   1.000
_cell.length_b   1.000
_cell.length_c   1.000
_cell.angle_alpha   90.00
_cell.angle_beta   90.00
_cell.angle_gamma   90.00
#
_symmetry.space_group_name_H-M   'P 1'
#
loop_
_entity.id
_entity.type
_entity.pdbx_description
1 polymer ?
#
loop_
_entity_poly.entity_id
_entity_poly.type
_entity_poly.pdbx_seq_one_letter_code
_entity_poly.pdbx_strand_id
1 'polypeptide(L)'
;MKQYQIKITELAEEDLENAGDYIAYELKNLSAAENTVRGIRAKINSLVNFPERNELDEDELLAGLGVRKDYYRNYKIYYVIEGDTIYIVRILHMLVDSKAWLYRTFGL
;
A
#
# COMPACT_ATOMS: atom_id res chain seq x y z
N MET A 1 4.38 24.69 -1.42
CA MET A 1 4.17 23.25 -1.64
C MET A 1 3.62 22.66 -0.36
N LYS A 2 2.59 21.82 -0.41
CA LYS A 2 2.11 21.11 0.78
C LYS A 2 3.19 20.13 1.25
N GLN A 3 3.41 20.07 2.55
CA GLN A 3 4.35 19.13 3.14
C GLN A 3 3.54 17.95 3.66
N TYR A 4 3.51 16.86 2.89
CA TYR A 4 2.81 15.66 3.30
C TYR A 4 3.62 14.85 4.31
N GLN A 5 2.94 14.32 5.32
CA GLN A 5 3.49 13.29 6.21
C GLN A 5 2.91 11.92 5.86
N ILE A 6 3.69 10.86 6.03
CA ILE A 6 3.23 9.48 5.80
C ILE A 6 2.94 8.82 7.14
N LYS A 7 1.80 8.15 7.24
CA LYS A 7 1.47 7.22 8.31
C LYS A 7 1.13 5.87 7.70
N ILE A 8 1.81 4.83 8.16
CA ILE A 8 1.52 3.44 7.77
C ILE A 8 0.60 2.88 8.84
N THR A 9 -0.54 2.32 8.45
CA THR A 9 -1.46 1.66 9.39
C THR A 9 -0.87 0.35 9.89
N GLU A 10 -1.35 -0.15 11.03
CA GLU A 10 -0.93 -1.45 11.57
C GLU A 10 -1.14 -2.58 10.55
N LEU A 11 -2.29 -2.58 9.86
CA LEU A 11 -2.58 -3.56 8.80
C LEU A 11 -1.62 -3.48 7.61
N ALA A 12 -1.21 -2.26 7.21
CA ALA A 12 -0.23 -2.10 6.13
C ALA A 12 1.19 -2.50 6.56
N GLU A 13 1.55 -2.31 7.83
CA GLU A 13 2.83 -2.79 8.37
C GLU A 13 2.85 -4.32 8.44
N GLU A 14 1.76 -4.94 8.92
CA GLU A 14 1.58 -6.40 8.95
C GLU A 14 1.60 -7.00 7.53
N ASP A 15 0.92 -6.36 6.57
CA ASP A 15 0.97 -6.77 5.15
C ASP A 15 2.42 -6.79 4.62
N LEU A 16 3.24 -5.78 4.98
CA LEU A 16 4.63 -5.67 4.53
C LEU A 16 5.54 -6.72 5.17
N GLU A 17 5.34 -7.00 6.46
CA GLU A 17 6.03 -8.06 7.19
C GLU A 17 5.69 -9.44 6.59
N ASN A 18 4.40 -9.74 6.43
CA ASN A 18 3.93 -10.99 5.82
C ASN A 18 4.48 -11.19 4.40
N ALA A 19 4.54 -10.13 3.59
CA ALA A 19 5.14 -10.17 2.26
C ALA A 19 6.63 -10.50 2.30
N GLY A 20 7.38 -9.89 3.23
CA GLY A 20 8.79 -10.15 3.45
C GLY A 20 9.04 -11.60 3.90
N ASP A 21 8.31 -12.04 4.92
CA ASP A 21 8.44 -13.37 5.51
C ASP A 21 8.09 -14.48 4.53
N TYR A 22 7.01 -14.34 3.78
CA TYR A 22 6.64 -15.28 2.73
C TYR A 22 7.77 -15.46 1.71
N ILE A 23 8.35 -14.35 1.23
CA ILE A 23 9.44 -14.42 0.24
C ILE A 23 10.72 -15.00 0.86
N ALA A 24 11.03 -14.63 2.10
CA ALA A 24 12.25 -15.06 2.79
C ALA A 24 12.21 -16.56 3.13
N TYR A 25 11.11 -17.04 3.71
CA TYR A 25 11.04 -18.36 4.33
C TYR A 25 10.32 -19.39 3.46
N GLU A 26 9.21 -19.03 2.82
CA GLU A 26 8.46 -19.97 1.96
C GLU A 26 9.10 -20.08 0.58
N LEU A 27 9.44 -18.95 -0.04
CA LEU A 27 10.15 -18.92 -1.33
C LEU A 27 11.67 -19.06 -1.19
N LYS A 28 12.18 -19.11 0.05
CA LYS A 28 13.61 -19.30 0.38
C LYS A 28 14.52 -18.29 -0.31
N ASN A 29 14.10 -17.04 -0.40
CA ASN A 29 14.83 -15.99 -1.11
C ASN A 29 14.92 -14.69 -0.31
N LEU A 30 15.85 -14.66 0.65
CA LEU A 30 16.07 -13.49 1.51
C LEU A 30 16.41 -12.22 0.72
N SER A 31 17.23 -12.33 -0.32
CA SER A 31 17.58 -11.17 -1.15
C SER A 31 16.36 -10.57 -1.85
N ALA A 32 15.44 -11.42 -2.35
CA ALA A 32 14.20 -10.94 -2.94
C ALA A 32 13.26 -10.32 -1.90
N ALA A 33 13.22 -10.85 -0.67
CA ALA A 33 12.43 -10.28 0.43
C ALA A 33 12.90 -8.86 0.76
N GLU A 34 14.20 -8.68 1.02
CA GLU A 34 14.82 -7.38 1.30
C GLU A 34 14.58 -6.37 0.18
N ASN A 35 14.78 -6.79 -1.08
CA ASN A 35 14.56 -5.95 -2.24
C ASN A 35 13.10 -5.54 -2.39
N THR A 36 12.16 -6.44 -2.09
CA THR A 36 10.72 -6.18 -2.17
C THR A 36 10.30 -5.17 -1.12
N VAL A 37 10.63 -5.41 0.16
CA VAL A 37 10.29 -4.52 1.27
C VAL A 37 10.89 -3.13 1.05
N ARG A 38 12.18 -3.05 0.68
CA ARG A 38 12.86 -1.78 0.40
C ARG A 38 12.22 -1.03 -0.77
N GLY A 39 11.86 -1.75 -1.83
CA GLY A 39 11.23 -1.16 -3.01
C GLY A 39 9.84 -0.60 -2.73
N ILE A 40 9.02 -1.32 -1.96
CA ILE A 40 7.71 -0.85 -1.50
C ILE A 40 7.86 0.41 -0.64
N ARG A 41 8.77 0.41 0.34
CA ARG A 41 9.03 1.60 1.18
C ARG A 41 9.51 2.79 0.36
N ALA A 42 10.35 2.58 -0.66
CA ALA A 42 10.77 3.65 -1.55
C ALA A 42 9.61 4.25 -2.34
N LYS A 43 8.67 3.42 -2.82
CA LYS A 43 7.45 3.88 -3.48
C LYS A 43 6.55 4.67 -2.53
N ILE A 44 6.34 4.19 -1.31
CA ILE A 44 5.61 4.91 -0.26
C ILE A 44 6.25 6.28 -0.01
N ASN A 45 7.56 6.34 0.25
CA ASN A 45 8.26 7.60 0.52
C ASN A 45 8.17 8.59 -0.64
N SER A 46 8.13 8.11 -1.88
CA SER A 46 7.98 9.00 -3.04
C SER A 46 6.63 9.72 -3.11
N LEU A 47 5.61 9.26 -2.37
CA LEU A 47 4.27 9.86 -2.37
C LEU A 47 4.28 11.27 -1.77
N VAL A 48 5.21 11.60 -0.86
CA VAL A 48 5.26 12.93 -0.22
C VAL A 48 5.37 14.09 -1.22
N ASN A 49 5.92 13.84 -2.41
CA ASN A 49 6.13 14.87 -3.42
C ASN A 49 4.84 15.23 -4.17
N PHE A 50 4.02 14.22 -4.48
CA PHE A 50 2.77 14.39 -5.21
C PHE A 50 1.93 13.11 -5.07
N PRO A 51 1.16 12.97 -3.97
CA PRO A 51 0.38 11.76 -3.73
C PRO A 51 -0.84 11.67 -4.66
N GLU A 52 -1.39 12.78 -5.14
CA GLU A 52 -2.53 12.78 -6.06
C GLU A 52 -2.18 12.35 -7.49
N ARG A 53 -0.89 12.09 -7.77
CA ARG A 53 -0.41 11.62 -9.09
C ARG A 53 -1.03 10.29 -9.52
N ASN A 54 -1.42 9.45 -8.56
CA ASN A 54 -2.04 8.18 -8.86
C ASN A 54 -3.55 8.33 -8.77
N GLU A 55 -4.27 7.72 -9.70
CA GLU A 55 -5.73 7.76 -9.76
C GLU A 55 -6.42 7.13 -8.53
N LEU A 56 -7.70 7.48 -8.37
CA LEU A 56 -8.57 6.80 -7.42
C LEU A 56 -8.79 5.34 -7.84
N ASP A 57 -9.21 4.51 -6.90
CA ASP A 57 -9.57 3.12 -7.22
C ASP A 57 -10.74 3.05 -8.23
N GLU A 58 -10.82 1.95 -8.97
CA GLU A 58 -11.86 1.74 -9.98
C GLU A 58 -13.21 1.34 -9.37
N ASP A 59 -13.20 0.85 -8.13
CA ASP A 59 -14.42 0.58 -7.37
C ASP A 59 -15.03 1.89 -6.84
N GLU A 60 -16.27 2.19 -7.23
CA GLU A 60 -16.93 3.47 -6.91
C GLU A 60 -17.02 3.75 -5.40
N LEU A 61 -17.24 2.72 -4.57
CA LEU A 61 -17.31 2.89 -3.11
C LEU A 61 -15.93 3.26 -2.55
N LEU A 62 -14.88 2.56 -2.97
CA LEU A 62 -13.50 2.87 -2.54
C LEU A 62 -13.03 4.22 -3.07
N ALA A 63 -13.39 4.57 -4.30
CA ALA A 63 -13.13 5.89 -4.88
C ALA A 63 -13.82 7.00 -4.06
N GLY A 64 -15.08 6.76 -3.65
CA GLY A 64 -15.83 7.65 -2.77
C GLY A 64 -15.19 7.85 -1.39
N LEU A 65 -14.45 6.85 -0.90
CA LEU A 65 -13.62 6.93 0.31
C LEU A 65 -12.24 7.56 0.06
N GLY A 66 -11.93 7.98 -1.17
CA GLY A 66 -10.67 8.62 -1.53
C GLY A 66 -9.50 7.64 -1.70
N VAL A 67 -9.76 6.34 -1.82
CA VAL A 67 -8.72 5.31 -1.99
C VAL A 67 -8.01 5.50 -3.31
N ARG A 68 -6.69 5.56 -3.24
CA ARG A 68 -5.75 5.59 -4.38
C ARG A 68 -4.83 4.38 -4.31
N LYS A 69 -4.18 4.07 -5.42
CA LYS A 69 -3.23 2.96 -5.52
C LYS A 69 -1.94 3.34 -6.24
N ASP A 70 -0.82 2.86 -5.73
CA ASP A 70 0.46 2.83 -6.42
C ASP A 70 0.93 1.37 -6.53
N TYR A 71 1.94 1.10 -7.35
CA TYR A 71 2.39 -0.25 -7.63
C TYR A 71 3.89 -0.40 -7.40
N TYR A 72 4.27 -1.56 -6.85
CA TYR A 72 5.64 -2.03 -6.85
C TYR A 72 5.67 -3.52 -7.18
N ARG A 73 6.16 -3.85 -8.39
CA ARG A 73 6.15 -5.23 -8.92
C ARG A 73 4.74 -5.82 -8.82
N ASN A 74 4.58 -6.94 -8.10
CA ASN A 74 3.32 -7.64 -7.91
C ASN A 74 2.54 -7.18 -6.68
N TYR A 75 2.83 -6.00 -6.12
CA TYR A 75 2.14 -5.46 -4.96
C TYR A 75 1.41 -4.15 -5.31
N LYS A 76 0.20 -4.03 -4.79
CA LYS A 76 -0.63 -2.82 -4.82
C LYS A 76 -0.52 -2.13 -3.45
N ILE A 77 -0.16 -0.86 -3.45
CA ILE A 77 -0.04 -0.02 -2.27
C ILE A 77 -1.27 0.89 -2.23
N TYR A 78 -2.19 0.60 -1.34
CA TYR A 78 -3.43 1.35 -1.18
C TYR A 78 -3.26 2.45 -0.13
N TYR A 79 -3.69 3.66 -0.45
CA TYR A 79 -3.57 4.80 0.45
C TYR A 79 -4.70 5.80 0.28
N VAL A 80 -4.92 6.62 1.30
CA VAL A 80 -5.83 7.77 1.29
C VAL A 80 -5.07 9.03 1.72
N ILE A 81 -5.59 10.18 1.35
CA ILE A 81 -5.01 11.48 1.72
C ILE A 81 -6.04 12.22 2.57
N GLU A 82 -5.69 12.55 3.82
CA GLU A 82 -6.53 13.35 4.72
C GLU A 82 -5.73 14.57 5.20
N GLY A 83 -6.17 15.76 4.78
CA GLY A 83 -5.44 17.00 5.03
C GLY A 83 -4.05 16.96 4.38
N ASP A 84 -3.01 16.97 5.21
CA ASP A 84 -1.61 16.86 4.79
C ASP A 84 -0.99 15.51 5.23
N THR A 85 -1.83 14.49 5.49
CA THR A 85 -1.39 13.14 5.87
C THR A 85 -1.75 12.14 4.78
N ILE A 86 -0.78 11.33 4.36
CA ILE A 86 -0.95 10.18 3.50
C ILE A 86 -1.01 8.95 4.42
N TYR A 87 -2.15 8.28 4.46
CA TYR A 87 -2.33 7.03 5.20
C TYR A 87 -2.14 5.86 4.25
N ILE A 88 -1.10 5.05 4.44
CA ILE A 88 -0.96 3.77 3.73
C ILE A 88 -1.89 2.78 4.44
N VAL A 89 -2.95 2.36 3.74
CA VAL A 89 -4.07 1.61 4.31
C VAL A 89 -3.82 0.10 4.26
N ARG A 90 -3.36 -0.42 3.10
CA ARG A 90 -3.04 -1.84 2.86
C ARG A 90 -1.96 -1.99 1.80
N ILE A 91 -1.19 -3.07 1.84
CA ILE A 91 -0.17 -3.43 0.85
C ILE A 91 -0.43 -4.88 0.40
N LEU A 92 -1.10 -5.07 -0.74
CA LEU A 92 -1.64 -6.37 -1.11
C LEU A 92 -0.96 -6.92 -2.35
N HIS A 93 -0.63 -8.21 -2.34
CA HIS A 93 -0.17 -8.90 -3.54
C HIS A 93 -1.29 -8.93 -4.59
N MET A 94 -0.98 -8.74 -5.87
CA MET A 94 -1.96 -8.59 -6.95
C MET A 94 -2.89 -9.79 -7.16
N LEU A 95 -2.51 -10.97 -6.65
CA LEU A 95 -3.30 -12.20 -6.75
C LEU A 95 -4.34 -12.37 -5.63
N VAL A 96 -4.32 -11.53 -4.59
CA VAL A 96 -5.36 -11.60 -3.55
C VAL A 96 -6.60 -10.81 -3.99
N ASP A 97 -7.75 -11.16 -3.42
CA ASP A 97 -8.97 -10.35 -3.56
C ASP A 97 -8.83 -9.04 -2.77
N SER A 98 -8.18 -8.06 -3.39
CA SER A 98 -7.91 -6.76 -2.77
C SER A 98 -9.19 -6.03 -2.37
N LYS A 99 -10.27 -6.19 -3.14
CA LYS A 99 -11.56 -5.57 -2.85
C LYS A 99 -12.13 -6.07 -1.54
N ALA A 100 -12.19 -7.38 -1.34
CA ALA A 100 -12.70 -7.96 -0.09
C ALA A 100 -11.87 -7.54 1.14
N TRP A 101 -10.54 -7.45 0.99
CA TRP A 101 -9.67 -6.97 2.07
C TRP A 101 -9.88 -5.49 2.38
N LEU A 102 -10.02 -4.64 1.37
CA LEU A 102 -10.26 -3.21 1.55
C LEU A 102 -11.64 -2.96 2.16
N TYR A 103 -12.68 -3.67 1.74
CA TYR A 103 -14.03 -3.53 2.31
C TYR A 103 -14.00 -3.83 3.81
N ARG A 104 -13.39 -4.95 4.23
CA ARG A 104 -13.17 -5.25 5.64
C ARG A 104 -12.37 -4.17 6.38
N THR A 105 -11.36 -3.60 5.72
CA THR A 105 -10.52 -2.54 6.30
C THR A 105 -11.33 -1.25 6.57
N PHE A 106 -12.30 -0.94 5.72
CA PHE A 106 -13.17 0.24 5.85
C PHE A 106 -14.50 -0.04 6.58
N GLY A 107 -14.74 -1.27 7.03
CA GLY A 107 -15.99 -1.67 7.68
C GLY A 107 -17.21 -1.72 6.74
N LEU A 108 -16.97 -1.99 5.45
CA LEU A 108 -17.99 -2.17 4.41
C LEU A 108 -18.43 -3.64 4.27
#